data_AF-A0A5C6FNY2-F1
#
_entry.id   AF-A0A5C6FNY2-F1
#
_cell.length_a   1.000
_cell.length_b   1.000
_cell.length_c   1.000
_cell.angle_alpha   90.00
_cell.angle_beta   90.00
_cell.angle_gamma   90.00
#
_symmetry.space_group_name_H-M   'P 1'
#
loop_
_entity.id
_entity.type
_entity.pdbx_description
1 polymer ?
#
loop_
_entity_poly.entity_id
_entity_poly.type
_entity_poly.pdbx_seq_one_letter_code
_entity_poly.pdbx_strand_id
1 'polypeptide(L)' 'MTRITKKQRLTGGALLTLIIGSTLAAATGCQSSINGQTLPSAYYLQDDVQYFPVGPEFKLSREAAALQAARAEEKANR' A
#
# COMPACT_ATOMS: atom_id res chain seq x y z
N MET A 1 -22.06 45.40 23.87
CA MET A 1 -20.65 44.99 24.07
C MET A 1 -20.61 43.71 24.90
N THR A 2 -20.52 42.54 24.27
CA THR A 2 -20.50 41.24 24.95
C THR A 2 -19.09 40.98 25.51
N ARG A 3 -18.94 41.04 26.84
CA ARG A 3 -17.67 40.75 27.52
C ARG A 3 -17.46 39.23 27.58
N ILE A 4 -16.69 38.70 26.64
CA ILE A 4 -16.30 37.29 26.62
C ILE A 4 -15.29 37.04 27.75
N THR A 5 -15.59 36.09 28.63
CA THR A 5 -14.75 35.76 29.78
C THR A 5 -13.49 34.98 29.38
N LYS A 6 -12.39 35.13 30.14
CA LYS A 6 -11.10 34.48 29.84
C LYS A 6 -11.21 32.94 29.74
N LYS A 7 -12.12 32.34 30.53
CA LYS A 7 -12.45 30.89 30.48
C LYS A 7 -13.13 30.49 29.16
N GLN A 8 -14.09 31.30 28.68
CA GLN A 8 -14.76 31.06 27.40
C GLN A 8 -13.82 31.16 26.19
N ARG A 9 -12.79 32.02 26.26
CA ARG A 9 -11.73 32.10 25.24
C ARG A 9 -10.84 30.85 25.26
N LEU A 10 -10.50 30.35 26.44
CA LEU A 10 -9.66 29.15 26.59
C LEU A 10 -10.37 27.88 26.10
N THR A 11 -11.66 27.71 26.44
CA THR A 11 -12.45 26.56 26.00
C THR A 11 -12.74 26.58 24.51
N GLY A 12 -13.00 27.77 23.95
CA GLY A 12 -13.21 27.93 22.49
C GLY A 12 -11.97 27.61 21.68
N GLY A 13 -10.80 28.08 22.13
CA GLY A 13 -9.51 27.75 21.49
C GLY A 13 -9.18 26.27 21.57
N ALA A 14 -9.36 25.65 22.74
CA ALA A 14 -9.11 24.22 22.94
C ALA A 14 -10.02 23.33 22.08
N LEU A 15 -11.31 23.69 21.96
CA LEU A 15 -12.25 22.96 21.12
C LEU A 15 -11.88 23.07 19.63
N LEU A 16 -11.48 24.27 19.19
CA LEU A 16 -11.05 24.48 17.80
C LEU A 16 -9.81 23.67 17.46
N THR A 17 -8.81 23.64 18.34
CA THR A 17 -7.60 22.83 18.13
C THR A 17 -7.87 21.34 18.11
N LEU A 18 -8.82 20.87 18.92
CA LEU A 18 -9.19 19.45 18.97
C LEU A 18 -9.93 19.03 17.69
N ILE A 19 -10.84 19.88 17.21
CA ILE A 19 -11.50 19.68 15.92
C ILE A 19 -10.46 19.62 14.80
N ILE A 20 -9.63 20.67 14.64
CA ILE A 20 -8.63 20.73 13.57
C ILE A 20 -7.66 19.54 13.63
N GLY A 21 -7.16 19.22 14.83
CA GLY A 21 -6.25 18.09 15.02
C GLY A 21 -6.88 16.75 14.61
N SER A 22 -8.14 16.52 14.96
CA SER A 22 -8.86 15.30 14.58
C SER A 22 -9.07 15.19 13.06
N THR A 23 -9.40 16.29 12.39
CA THR A 23 -9.62 16.30 10.93
C THR A 23 -8.33 16.05 10.16
N LEU A 24 -7.21 16.64 10.60
CA LEU A 24 -5.91 16.42 9.97
C LEU A 24 -5.46 14.96 10.12
N ALA A 25 -5.61 14.38 11.31
CA ALA A 25 -5.27 12.98 11.55
C ALA A 25 -6.12 12.01 10.73
N ALA A 26 -7.41 12.30 10.56
CA ALA A 26 -8.32 11.50 9.72
C ALA A 26 -8.04 11.65 8.21
N ALA A 27 -7.46 12.78 7.79
CA ALA A 27 -7.11 13.04 6.40
C ALA A 27 -5.75 12.45 5.99
N THR A 28 -4.90 12.06 6.95
CA THR A 28 -3.60 11.41 6.70
C THR A 28 -3.73 9.89 6.79
N GLY A 29 -3.50 9.19 5.68
CA GLY A 29 -3.42 7.72 5.63
C GLY A 29 -1.97 7.21 5.56
N CYS A 30 -1.77 5.91 5.77
CA CYS A 30 -0.49 5.23 5.49
C CYS A 30 -0.25 5.16 3.98
N GLN A 31 0.45 6.14 3.46
CA GLN A 31 0.79 6.24 2.06
C GLN A 31 1.95 5.28 1.72
N SER A 32 1.74 4.37 0.76
CA SER A 32 2.71 3.31 0.43
C SER A 32 3.49 3.66 -0.82
N SER A 33 4.82 3.55 -0.85
CA SER A 33 5.62 3.77 -2.06
C SER A 33 6.10 2.44 -2.63
N ILE A 34 5.67 2.11 -3.86
CA ILE A 34 6.01 0.86 -4.55
C ILE A 34 6.45 1.21 -5.97
N ASN A 35 7.60 0.68 -6.41
CA ASN A 35 8.12 0.87 -7.78
C ASN A 35 8.23 2.34 -8.22
N GLY A 36 8.51 3.27 -7.30
CA GLY A 36 8.61 4.70 -7.59
C GLY A 36 7.27 5.43 -7.73
N GLN A 37 6.15 4.74 -7.49
CA GLN A 37 4.82 5.32 -7.43
C GLN A 37 4.26 5.24 -6.00
N THR A 38 3.62 6.32 -5.60
CA THR A 38 2.94 6.39 -4.32
C THR A 38 1.50 5.92 -4.46
N LEU A 39 1.15 4.83 -3.77
CA LEU A 39 -0.15 4.19 -3.80
C LEU A 39 -1.06 4.64 -2.65
N PRO A 40 -2.39 4.69 -2.87
CA PRO A 40 -3.10 4.37 -4.12
C PRO A 40 -2.82 5.41 -5.22
N SER A 41 -2.72 4.96 -6.48
CA SER A 41 -2.56 5.86 -7.62
C SER A 41 -3.80 6.77 -7.73
N ALA A 42 -3.66 7.99 -8.24
CA ALA A 42 -4.77 8.96 -8.30
C ALA A 42 -5.99 8.46 -9.09
N TYR A 43 -5.79 7.49 -9.97
CA TYR A 43 -6.79 6.94 -10.88
C TYR A 43 -7.14 5.48 -10.57
N TYR A 44 -6.85 4.96 -9.38
CA TYR A 44 -7.03 3.54 -9.05
C TYR A 44 -8.48 3.03 -9.23
N LEU A 45 -9.47 3.93 -9.19
CA LEU A 45 -10.89 3.60 -9.43
C LEU A 45 -11.22 3.46 -10.92
N GLN A 46 -10.42 4.07 -11.79
CA GLN A 46 -10.51 3.94 -13.24
C GLN A 46 -9.49 2.95 -13.80
N ASP A 47 -8.57 2.47 -12.95
CA ASP A 47 -7.58 1.49 -13.34
C ASP A 47 -8.29 0.15 -13.57
N ASP A 48 -8.04 -0.43 -14.73
CA ASP A 48 -8.63 -1.71 -15.06
C ASP A 48 -8.09 -2.76 -14.08
N VAL A 49 -8.95 -3.68 -13.66
CA VAL A 49 -8.48 -4.84 -12.90
C VAL A 49 -7.50 -5.58 -13.81
N GLN A 50 -6.20 -5.51 -13.47
CA GLN A 50 -5.17 -6.23 -14.20
C GLN A 50 -5.38 -7.73 -13.98
N TYR A 51 -6.14 -8.35 -14.88
CA TYR A 51 -6.38 -9.79 -14.84
C TYR A 51 -5.08 -10.52 -15.21
N PHE A 52 -4.49 -11.18 -14.22
CA PHE A 52 -3.46 -12.16 -14.45
C PHE A 52 -4.13 -13.53 -14.54
N PRO A 53 -4.03 -14.25 -15.67
CA PRO A 53 -4.55 -15.61 -15.74
C PRO A 53 -3.90 -16.47 -14.66
N VAL A 54 -4.60 -17.53 -14.25
CA VAL A 54 -4.02 -18.52 -13.34
C VAL A 54 -2.69 -18.99 -13.93
N GLY A 55 -1.62 -18.75 -13.17
CA GLY A 55 -0.29 -19.21 -13.54
C GLY A 55 -0.25 -20.74 -13.60
N PRO A 56 0.83 -21.33 -14.13
CA PRO A 56 1.00 -22.77 -14.13
C PRO A 56 0.80 -23.34 -12.72
N GLU A 57 0.05 -24.45 -12.59
CA GLU A 57 -0.14 -25.17 -11.32
C GLU A 57 1.20 -25.42 -10.60
N PHE A 58 2.23 -25.72 -11.39
CA PHE A 58 3.58 -25.94 -10.91
C PHE A 58 4.43 -24.67 -10.96
N LYS A 59 4.66 -24.08 -9.79
CA LYS A 59 5.40 -22.81 -9.62
C LYS A 59 6.88 -22.89 -10.01
N LEU A 60 7.49 -24.08 -10.00
CA LEU A 60 8.94 -24.26 -10.09
C LEU A 60 9.38 -24.89 -11.42
N SER A 61 8.65 -24.61 -12.51
CA SER A 61 8.90 -25.20 -13.83
C SER A 61 10.34 -25.03 -14.31
N ARG A 62 10.95 -23.86 -14.05
CA ARG A 62 12.35 -23.56 -14.39
C ARG A 62 13.34 -24.44 -13.62
N GLU A 63 13.11 -24.65 -12.33
CA GLU A 63 13.97 -25.46 -11.47
C GLU A 63 13.84 -26.95 -11.82
N ALA A 64 12.63 -27.43 -12.10
CA ALA A 64 12.42 -28.79 -12.55
C ALA A 64 13.11 -29.05 -13.91
N ALA A 65 13.01 -28.12 -14.85
CA ALA A 65 13.70 -28.22 -16.13
C ALA A 65 15.23 -28.24 -15.96
N ALA A 66 15.77 -27.40 -15.07
CA ALA A 66 17.20 -27.38 -14.76
C ALA A 66 17.68 -28.70 -14.15
N LEU A 67 16.93 -29.27 -13.20
CA LEU A 67 17.24 -30.57 -12.59
C LEU A 67 17.19 -31.72 -13.61
N GLN A 68 16.24 -31.65 -14.56
CA GLN A 68 16.10 -32.67 -15.59
C GLN A 68 17.26 -32.61 -16.60
N ALA A 69 17.70 -31.40 -16.98
CA ALA A 69 18.88 -31.20 -17.82
C ALA A 69 20.16 -31.73 -17.12
N ALA A 70 20.38 -31.35 -15.85
CA ALA A 70 21.55 -31.81 -15.09
C ALA A 70 21.62 -33.33 -14.97
N ARG A 71 20.48 -34.00 -14.72
CA ARG A 71 20.41 -35.47 -14.68
C ARG A 71 20.66 -36.13 -16.04
N ALA A 72 20.29 -35.47 -17.13
CA ALA A 72 20.56 -35.97 -18.48
C ALA A 72 22.05 -35.90 -18.81
N GLU A 73 22.71 -34.79 -18.43
CA GLU A 73 24.16 -34.63 -18.55
C GLU A 73 24.91 -35.68 -17.71
N GLU A 74 24.53 -35.89 -16.45
CA GLU A 74 25.14 -36.91 -15.58
C GLU A 74 25.03 -38.31 -16.18
N LYS A 75 23.87 -38.65 -16.77
CA LYS A 75 23.66 -39.94 -17.44
C LYS A 75 24.46 -40.08 -18.74
N ALA A 76 24.64 -39.00 -19.50
CA ALA A 76 25.43 -39.02 -20.73
C ALA A 76 26.94 -39.14 -20.46
N ASN A 77 27.38 -38.65 -19.30
CA ASN A 77 28.78 -38.68 -18.86
C ASN A 77 29.15 -39.93 -18.06
N ARG A 78 28.24 -40.89 -17.92
CA ARG A 78 28.40 -42.15 -17.19
C ARG A 78 28.47 -43.34 -18.15
#